data_AF-A0A4Y2JJS2-F1
#
_entry.id   AF-A0A4Y2JJS2-F1
#
_cell.length_a   1.000
_cell.length_b   1.000
_cell.length_c   1.000
_cell.angle_alpha   90.00
_cell.angle_beta   90.00
_cell.angle_gamma   90.00
#
_symmetry.space_group_name_H-M   'P 1'
#
loop_
_entity.id
_entity.type
_entity.pdbx_description
1 polymer ?
#
loop_
_entity_poly.entity_id
_entity_poly.type
_entity_poly.pdbx_seq_one_letter_code
_entity_poly.pdbx_strand_id
1 'polypeptide(L)'
;MAKIDEAGIYLSDTNAKSKVQYLIRDQNRRDLTPSTTVPQPKGIMVWMDISANDVTKPRFVQPGAKINSEYCIQKILKSFLKNDYCKL
;
A
#
# COMPACT_ATOMS: atom_id res chain seq x y z
N MET A 1 -1.06 -23.92 5.05
CA MET A 1 -2.01 -23.12 4.24
C MET A 1 -1.54 -21.68 4.26
N ALA A 2 -1.13 -21.11 3.12
CA ALA A 2 -0.74 -19.71 3.02
C ALA A 2 -1.93 -18.85 2.58
N LYS A 3 -2.05 -17.64 3.12
CA LYS A 3 -3.03 -16.61 2.75
C LYS A 3 -2.32 -15.50 2.01
N ILE A 4 -2.93 -15.06 0.93
CA ILE A 4 -2.38 -14.10 -0.01
C ILE A 4 -3.39 -12.95 -0.08
N ASP A 5 -2.93 -11.72 0.16
CA ASP A 5 -3.78 -10.53 0.08
C ASP A 5 -3.02 -9.32 -0.46
N GLU A 6 -3.78 -8.32 -0.90
CA GLU A 6 -3.30 -7.08 -1.48
C GLU A 6 -3.66 -5.89 -0.57
N ALA A 7 -2.70 -4.99 -0.34
CA ALA A 7 -2.92 -3.77 0.40
C ALA A 7 -2.36 -2.55 -0.33
N GLY A 8 -3.18 -1.51 -0.48
CA GLY A 8 -2.74 -0.18 -0.93
C GLY A 8 -2.22 0.65 0.23
N ILE A 9 -0.96 1.07 0.16
CA ILE A 9 -0.34 2.00 1.12
C ILE A 9 -0.28 3.37 0.45
N TYR A 10 -1.16 4.27 0.88
CA TYR A 10 -1.18 5.65 0.38
C TYR A 10 -0.20 6.51 1.17
N LEU A 11 0.80 7.05 0.49
CA LEU A 11 1.54 8.17 1.04
C LEU A 11 0.66 9.40 0.90
N SER A 12 0.47 10.11 2.01
CA SER A 12 -0.01 11.49 1.91
C SER A 12 1.02 12.25 1.06
N ASP A 13 0.59 12.98 0.02
CA ASP A 13 1.42 13.94 -0.73
C ASP A 13 1.78 15.16 0.15
N THR A 14 2.09 14.91 1.41
CA THR A 14 2.67 15.88 2.29
C THR A 14 4.16 15.61 2.28
N ASN A 15 4.94 16.54 1.74
CA ASN A 15 6.41 16.62 1.82
C ASN A 15 6.93 16.33 3.26
N ALA A 16 6.94 15.07 3.68
CA ALA A 16 7.15 14.63 5.07
C ALA A 16 6.32 15.37 6.14
N LYS A 17 5.15 15.94 5.82
CA LYS A 17 4.30 16.65 6.79
C LYS A 17 3.13 15.77 7.25
N SER A 18 3.28 15.15 8.41
CA SER A 18 2.19 14.51 9.13
C SER A 18 1.00 15.48 9.32
N LYS A 19 -0.19 15.15 8.83
CA LYS A 19 -1.44 15.86 9.17
C LYS A 19 -1.93 15.38 10.54
N VAL A 20 -1.18 15.64 11.60
CA VAL A 20 -1.77 15.64 12.95
C VAL A 20 -2.44 17.00 13.11
N GLN A 21 -3.77 17.04 12.94
CA GLN A 21 -4.56 18.20 13.36
C GLN A 21 -4.66 18.17 14.88
N TYR A 22 -3.98 19.10 15.55
CA TYR A 22 -4.22 19.35 16.96
C TYR A 22 -5.55 20.10 17.09
N LEU A 23 -6.59 19.41 17.53
CA LEU A 23 -7.86 20.03 17.95
C LEU A 23 -7.66 20.57 19.36
N ILE A 24 -7.17 21.81 19.46
CA ILE A 24 -7.21 22.56 20.72
C ILE A 24 -8.67 22.98 20.90
N ARG A 25 -9.36 22.39 21.88
CA ARG A 25 -10.68 22.87 22.30
C ARG A 25 -10.50 24.35 22.69
N ASP A 26 -11.12 25.23 21.92
CA ASP A 26 -11.32 26.68 22.17
C ASP A 26 -10.52 27.70 21.32
N GLN A 27 -9.87 27.32 20.21
CA GLN A 27 -9.37 28.31 19.22
C GLN A 27 -9.95 28.08 17.83
N ASN A 28 -11.01 28.83 17.51
CA ASN A 28 -11.59 28.96 16.17
C ASN A 28 -10.64 29.73 15.24
N ARG A 29 -9.61 29.07 14.70
CA ARG A 29 -8.75 29.65 13.66
C ARG A 29 -9.33 29.34 12.29
N ARG A 30 -9.97 30.36 11.70
CA ARG A 30 -10.60 30.36 10.38
C ARG A 30 -9.60 30.45 9.21
N ASP A 31 -8.61 29.56 9.19
CA ASP A 31 -7.82 29.33 7.98
C ASP A 31 -8.11 27.93 7.45
N LEU A 32 -9.37 27.73 7.04
CA LEU A 32 -9.77 26.59 6.21
C LEU A 32 -9.28 26.86 4.79
N THR A 33 -8.02 26.56 4.52
CA THR A 33 -7.55 26.42 3.15
C THR A 33 -8.40 25.31 2.49
N PRO A 34 -9.02 25.54 1.33
CA PRO A 34 -9.82 24.53 0.65
C PRO A 34 -9.01 23.25 0.52
N SER A 35 -9.64 22.12 0.89
CA SER A 35 -9.12 20.80 0.55
C SER A 35 -9.19 20.68 -0.98
N THR A 36 -8.16 21.15 -1.66
CA THR A 36 -7.91 20.81 -3.06
C THR A 36 -8.00 19.29 -3.17
N THR A 37 -8.86 18.81 -4.06
CA THR A 37 -8.88 17.42 -4.48
C THR A 37 -7.47 17.09 -4.94
N VAL A 38 -6.71 16.43 -4.07
CA VAL A 38 -5.35 16.00 -4.37
C VAL A 38 -5.49 15.03 -5.54
N PRO A 39 -4.81 15.27 -6.68
CA PRO A 39 -4.76 14.27 -7.74
C PRO A 39 -4.22 12.98 -7.12
N GLN A 40 -4.97 11.89 -7.29
CA GLN A 40 -4.79 10.56 -6.69
C GLN A 40 -3.50 10.41 -5.85
N PRO A 41 -3.61 10.27 -4.51
CA PRO A 41 -2.43 10.18 -3.65
C PRO A 41 -1.50 9.10 -4.16
N LYS A 42 -0.19 9.39 -4.19
CA LYS A 42 0.83 8.42 -4.59
C LYS A 42 0.81 7.22 -3.65
N GLY A 43 0.05 6.21 -4.05
CA GLY A 43 -0.02 4.92 -3.38
C GLY A 43 0.99 3.96 -3.95
N ILE A 44 1.56 3.13 -3.07
CA ILE A 44 2.25 1.92 -3.48
C ILE A 44 1.36 0.76 -3.08
N MET A 45 1.16 -0.14 -4.02
CA MET A 45 0.38 -1.34 -3.80
C MET A 45 1.33 -2.49 -3.50
N VAL A 46 1.02 -3.21 -2.42
CA VAL A 46 1.88 -4.25 -1.88
C VAL A 46 1.12 -5.57 -1.87
N TRP A 47 1.81 -6.62 -2.29
CA TRP A 47 1.36 -7.99 -2.17
C TRP A 47 2.16 -8.71 -1.09
N MET A 48 1.46 -9.42 -0.21
CA MET A 48 2.10 -10.15 0.88
C MET A 48 1.44 -11.51 1.06
N ASP A 49 2.27 -12.55 1.19
CA ASP A 49 1.81 -13.90 1.50
C ASP A 49 2.26 -14.25 2.92
N ILE A 50 1.31 -14.67 3.75
CA ILE A 50 1.53 -15.04 5.14
C ILE A 50 1.11 -16.50 5.31
N SER A 51 1.94 -17.29 6.00
CA SER A 51 1.60 -18.63 6.40
C SER A 51 1.82 -18.82 7.90
N ALA A 52 1.41 -19.99 8.41
CA ALA A 52 1.70 -20.38 9.79
C ALA A 52 3.20 -20.54 10.07
N ASN A 53 4.02 -20.79 9.03
CA ASN A 53 5.44 -21.11 9.19
C ASN A 53 6.34 -19.90 8.98
N ASP A 54 5.98 -19.03 8.05
CA ASP A 54 6.77 -17.85 7.72
C ASP A 54 5.94 -16.78 7.00
N VAL A 55 6.47 -15.55 7.01
CA VAL A 55 6.00 -14.40 6.27
C VAL A 55 6.91 -14.18 5.07
N THR A 56 6.33 -14.19 3.88
CA THR A 56 7.09 -13.98 2.63
C THR A 56 7.49 -12.52 2.45
N LYS A 57 8.48 -12.23 1.61
CA LYS A 57 8.91 -10.84 1.38
C LYS A 57 7.81 -10.04 0.69
N PRO A 58 7.50 -8.80 1.16
CA PRO A 58 6.54 -7.93 0.50
C PRO A 58 6.96 -7.66 -0.94
N ARG A 59 5.98 -7.65 -1.84
CA ARG A 59 6.18 -7.38 -3.27
C ARG A 59 5.48 -6.10 -3.65
N PHE A 60 6.27 -5.15 -4.11
CA PHE A 60 5.77 -3.85 -4.52
C PHE A 60 5.31 -3.92 -5.98
N VAL A 61 4.07 -3.52 -6.22
CA VAL A 61 3.56 -3.30 -7.56
C VAL A 61 3.94 -1.88 -7.99
N GLN A 62 4.38 -1.76 -9.24
CA GLN A 62 4.74 -0.48 -9.80
C GLN A 62 3.50 0.46 -9.80
N PRO A 63 3.63 1.70 -9.28
CA PRO A 63 2.53 2.66 -9.30
C PRO A 63 2.00 2.88 -10.72
N GLY A 64 0.68 2.84 -10.90
CA GLY A 64 0.03 2.98 -12.21
C GLY A 64 0.04 1.71 -13.07
N ALA A 65 0.61 0.61 -12.60
CA ALA A 65 0.50 -0.68 -13.31
C ALA A 65 -0.94 -1.19 -13.27
N LYS A 66 -1.43 -1.64 -14.43
CA LYS A 66 -2.74 -2.29 -14.53
C LYS A 66 -2.64 -3.69 -13.94
N ILE A 67 -3.25 -3.93 -12.77
CA ILE A 67 -3.39 -5.29 -12.25
C ILE A 67 -4.40 -6.02 -13.13
N ASN A 68 -3.93 -7.06 -13.81
CA ASN A 68 -4.76 -8.01 -14.51
C ASN A 68 -4.33 -9.43 -14.12
N SER A 69 -5.06 -10.43 -14.59
CA SER A 69 -4.74 -11.83 -14.31
C SER A 69 -3.34 -12.23 -14.78
N GLU A 70 -2.92 -11.77 -15.96
CA GLU A 70 -1.58 -12.04 -16.49
C GLU A 70 -0.47 -11.47 -15.61
N TYR A 71 -0.64 -10.24 -15.12
CA TYR A 71 0.27 -9.59 -14.19
C TYR A 71 0.36 -10.40 -12.90
N CYS A 72 -0.78 -10.83 -12.34
CA CYS A 72 -0.80 -11.67 -11.15
C CYS A 72 -0.07 -12.99 -11.36
N ILE A 73 -0.32 -13.69 -12.47
CA ILE A 73 0.34 -14.97 -12.76
C ILE A 73 1.85 -14.77 -12.91
N GLN A 74 2.28 -13.77 -13.69
CA GLN A 74 3.69 -13.59 -14.01
C GLN A 74 4.52 -12.99 -12.87
N LYS A 75 4.00 -11.97 -12.19
CA LYS A 75 4.75 -11.20 -11.21
C LYS A 75 4.58 -11.73 -9.79
N ILE A 76 3.41 -12.26 -9.46
CA ILE A 76 3.08 -12.68 -8.10
C ILE A 76 3.14 -14.20 -8.01
N LEU A 77 2.30 -14.93 -8.72
CA LEU A 77 2.23 -16.39 -8.57
C LEU A 77 3.52 -17.09 -8.98
N LYS A 78 4.07 -16.77 -10.16
CA LYS A 78 5.31 -17.39 -10.66
C LYS A 78 6.50 -17.10 -9.74
N SER A 79 6.62 -15.86 -9.27
CA SER A 79 7.67 -15.47 -8.33
C SER A 79 7.49 -16.16 -6.96
N PHE A 80 6.25 -16.37 -6.51
CA PHE A 80 5.93 -17.03 -5.24
C PHE A 80 6.32 -18.51 -5.28
N LEU A 81 5.86 -19.22 -6.31
CA LEU A 81 6.17 -20.64 -6.52
C LEU A 81 7.68 -20.89 -6.62
N LYS A 82 8.43 -19.94 -7.19
CA LYS A 82 9.88 -20.08 -7.36
C LYS A 82 10.68 -19.84 -6.08
N ASN A 83 10.32 -18.82 -5.29
CA ASN A 83 11.21 -18.29 -4.24
C ASN A 83 10.74 -18.56 -2.82
N ASP A 84 9.43 -18.62 -2.62
CA ASP A 84 8.81 -18.57 -1.29
C ASP A 84 8.07 -19.87 -0.98
N TYR A 85 7.50 -20.55 -1.97
CA TYR A 85 6.83 -21.84 -1.77
C TYR A 85 7.73 -22.92 -1.15
N CYS A 86 9.01 -22.98 -1.53
CA CYS A 86 9.95 -23.94 -0.92
C CYS A 86 10.29 -23.64 0.54
N LYS A 87 9.95 -22.44 1.04
CA LYS A 87 10.24 -22.00 2.42
C LYS A 87 9.01 -22.07 3.33
N LEU A 88 7.84 -22.28 2.73
CA LEU A 88 6.54 -22.40 3.40
C LEU A 88 6.30 -23.82 3.88
#